data_AF-W0EBR8-F1
#
_entry.id   AF-W0EBR8-F1
#
_cell.length_a   1.000
_cell.length_b   1.000
_cell.length_c   1.000
_cell.angle_alpha   90.00
_cell.angle_beta   90.00
_cell.angle_gamma   90.00
#
_symmetry.space_group_name_H-M   'P 1'
#
loop_
_entity.id
_entity.type
_entity.pdbx_description
1 polymer ?
#
loop_
_entity_poly.entity_id
_entity_poly.type
_entity_poly.pdbx_seq_one_letter_code
_entity_poly.pdbx_strand_id
1 'polypeptide(L)'
;MMKQRILRISFVGILAFGLLLGGQILYRTNWVNGQLAQNSRQISGVISAQITAENGQKVLEVTTNHVQNLEKVGQQLETLAGENPIRLKDQRTPELERLMAKMEFPLQEGITQGNFTQMEETLQQQATQARVDLELSMNSEGIYVNLTQGQAQLLEVIERPGQGKFLPSRSQ
;
A
#
# COMPACT_ATOMS: atom_id res chain seq x y z
N MET A 1 -59.24 -11.46 -11.16
CA MET A 1 -58.28 -11.00 -12.20
C MET A 1 -57.29 -9.93 -11.73
N MET A 2 -57.63 -9.02 -10.80
CA MET A 2 -56.72 -7.97 -10.30
C MET A 2 -55.52 -8.48 -9.47
N LYS A 3 -55.72 -9.51 -8.63
CA LYS A 3 -54.64 -10.14 -7.82
C LYS A 3 -53.53 -10.78 -8.68
N GLN A 4 -53.87 -11.39 -9.81
CA GLN A 4 -52.88 -12.00 -10.73
C GLN A 4 -52.05 -10.95 -11.48
N ARG A 5 -52.63 -9.78 -11.77
CA ARG A 5 -51.91 -8.66 -12.38
C ARG A 5 -50.91 -8.04 -11.40
N ILE A 6 -51.32 -7.82 -10.15
CA ILE A 6 -50.44 -7.29 -9.10
C ILE A 6 -49.30 -8.28 -8.79
N LEU A 7 -49.58 -9.59 -8.75
CA LEU A 7 -48.55 -10.62 -8.55
C LEU A 7 -47.48 -10.59 -9.65
N ARG A 8 -47.87 -10.46 -10.92
CA ARG A 8 -46.93 -10.39 -12.05
C ARG A 8 -46.09 -9.12 -12.01
N ILE A 9 -46.71 -7.96 -11.73
CA ILE A 9 -46.00 -6.68 -11.64
C ILE A 9 -44.99 -6.70 -10.48
N SER A 10 -45.38 -7.24 -9.33
CA SER A 10 -44.50 -7.37 -8.16
C SER A 10 -43.32 -8.31 -8.45
N PHE A 11 -43.56 -9.42 -9.15
CA PHE A 11 -42.51 -10.36 -9.55
C PHE A 11 -41.49 -9.71 -10.49
N VAL A 12 -41.94 -8.99 -11.52
CA VAL A 12 -41.05 -8.26 -12.44
C VAL A 12 -40.28 -7.16 -11.71
N GLY A 13 -40.93 -6.45 -10.79
CA GLY A 13 -40.29 -5.44 -9.95
C GLY A 13 -39.16 -6.01 -9.10
N ILE A 14 -39.39 -7.12 -8.40
CA ILE A 14 -38.38 -7.81 -7.58
C ILE A 14 -37.22 -8.31 -8.45
N LEU A 15 -37.51 -8.83 -9.65
CA LEU A 15 -36.50 -9.35 -10.56
C LEU A 15 -35.61 -8.23 -11.13
N ALA A 16 -36.21 -7.09 -11.49
CA ALA A 16 -35.47 -5.89 -11.90
C ALA A 16 -34.63 -5.31 -10.76
N PHE A 17 -35.18 -5.23 -9.55
CA PHE A 17 -34.46 -4.73 -8.37
C PHE A 17 -33.31 -5.66 -7.98
N GLY A 18 -33.53 -6.99 -8.05
CA GLY A 18 -32.50 -8.00 -7.83
C GLY A 18 -31.37 -7.94 -8.87
N LEU A 19 -31.71 -7.71 -10.14
CA LEU A 19 -30.72 -7.51 -11.21
C LEU A 19 -29.90 -6.23 -11.01
N LEU A 20 -30.54 -5.12 -10.62
CA LEU A 20 -29.85 -3.86 -10.36
C LEU A 20 -28.93 -3.94 -9.13
N LEU A 21 -29.40 -4.52 -8.04
CA LEU A 21 -28.59 -4.71 -6.82
C LEU A 21 -27.48 -5.74 -7.04
N GLY A 22 -27.78 -6.86 -7.69
CA GLY A 22 -26.80 -7.91 -8.01
C GLY A 22 -25.73 -7.40 -8.97
N GLY A 23 -26.12 -6.65 -10.00
CA GLY A 23 -25.20 -6.00 -10.94
C GLY A 23 -24.29 -4.98 -10.24
N GLN A 24 -24.85 -4.13 -9.36
CA GLN A 24 -24.07 -3.14 -8.61
C GLN A 24 -23.06 -3.78 -7.65
N ILE A 25 -23.43 -4.88 -7.00
CA ILE A 25 -22.53 -5.62 -6.09
C ILE A 25 -21.39 -6.27 -6.90
N LEU A 26 -21.71 -7.01 -7.96
CA LEU A 26 -20.70 -7.69 -8.80
C LEU A 26 -19.74 -6.71 -9.49
N TYR A 27 -20.26 -5.57 -9.95
CA TYR A 27 -19.45 -4.54 -10.61
C TYR A 27 -18.42 -3.91 -9.65
N ARG A 28 -18.80 -3.68 -8.38
CA ARG A 28 -17.92 -3.06 -7.39
C ARG A 28 -16.80 -3.98 -6.89
N THR A 29 -17.09 -5.25 -6.61
CA THR A 29 -16.10 -6.13 -5.97
C THR A 29 -15.17 -6.84 -6.95
N ASN A 30 -15.63 -7.16 -8.17
CA ASN A 30 -14.84 -8.00 -9.08
C ASN A 30 -14.17 -7.22 -10.22
N TRP A 31 -14.85 -6.21 -10.77
CA TRP A 31 -14.32 -5.48 -11.94
C TRP A 31 -13.28 -4.42 -11.55
N VAL A 32 -13.57 -3.60 -10.53
CA VAL A 32 -12.67 -2.52 -10.06
C VAL A 32 -11.36 -3.10 -9.51
N ASN A 33 -11.45 -4.15 -8.68
CA ASN A 33 -10.27 -4.83 -8.15
C ASN A 33 -9.48 -5.57 -9.23
N GLY A 34 -10.15 -6.16 -10.22
CA GLY A 34 -9.49 -6.82 -11.35
C GLY A 34 -8.67 -5.84 -12.20
N GLN A 35 -9.17 -4.63 -12.43
CA GLN A 35 -8.48 -3.61 -13.24
C GLN A 35 -7.34 -2.93 -12.46
N LEU A 36 -7.52 -2.69 -11.15
CA LEU A 36 -6.43 -2.23 -10.27
C LEU A 36 -5.30 -3.26 -10.19
N ALA A 37 -5.63 -4.55 -10.07
CA ALA A 37 -4.63 -5.63 -10.05
C ALA A 37 -3.88 -5.77 -11.38
N GLN A 38 -4.52 -5.51 -12.52
CA GLN A 38 -3.83 -5.51 -13.82
C GLN A 38 -2.88 -4.32 -13.97
N ASN A 39 -3.33 -3.11 -13.63
CA ASN A 39 -2.52 -1.90 -13.74
C ASN A 39 -1.35 -1.92 -12.75
N SER A 40 -1.56 -2.44 -11.53
CA SER A 40 -0.51 -2.51 -10.51
C SER A 40 0.62 -3.46 -10.88
N ARG A 41 0.34 -4.55 -11.62
CA ARG A 41 1.37 -5.51 -12.08
C ARG A 41 2.35 -4.93 -13.10
N GLN A 42 2.02 -3.79 -13.70
CA GLN A 42 2.94 -3.07 -14.59
C GLN A 42 4.03 -2.33 -13.78
N ILE A 43 3.82 -2.14 -12.48
CA ILE A 43 4.80 -1.57 -11.57
C ILE A 43 5.74 -2.69 -11.11
N SER A 44 7.03 -2.53 -11.38
CA SER A 44 8.04 -3.51 -10.97
C SER A 44 8.06 -3.67 -9.45
N GLY A 45 8.01 -4.92 -8.98
CA GLY A 45 8.00 -5.22 -7.55
C GLY A 45 6.59 -5.32 -6.92
N VAL A 46 5.51 -5.02 -7.67
CA VAL A 46 4.13 -5.08 -7.17
C VAL A 46 3.41 -6.32 -7.70
N ILE A 47 2.88 -7.14 -6.78
CA ILE A 47 2.09 -8.35 -7.11
C ILE A 47 0.63 -7.97 -7.38
N SER A 48 0.06 -7.14 -6.51
CA SER A 48 -1.35 -6.77 -6.55
C SER A 48 -1.62 -5.49 -5.76
N ALA A 49 -2.60 -4.71 -6.20
CA ALA A 49 -3.18 -3.61 -5.44
C ALA A 49 -4.70 -3.77 -5.34
N GLN A 50 -5.27 -3.50 -4.17
CA GLN A 50 -6.70 -3.59 -3.91
C GLN A 50 -7.17 -2.49 -2.98
N ILE A 51 -8.40 -2.03 -3.14
CA ILE A 51 -9.01 -1.07 -2.21
C ILE A 51 -9.74 -1.84 -1.12
N THR A 52 -9.30 -1.70 0.13
CA THR A 52 -9.99 -2.24 1.30
C THR A 52 -10.61 -1.12 2.13
N ALA A 53 -11.67 -1.44 2.88
CA ALA A 53 -12.25 -0.53 3.85
C ALA A 53 -11.75 -0.90 5.25
N GLU A 54 -10.96 -0.02 5.86
CA GLU A 54 -10.45 -0.17 7.22
C GLU A 54 -10.94 1.01 8.06
N ASN A 55 -11.62 0.75 9.19
CA ASN A 55 -12.15 1.77 10.10
C ASN A 55 -13.03 2.83 9.40
N GLY A 56 -13.74 2.46 8.33
CA GLY A 56 -14.58 3.38 7.55
C GLY A 56 -13.85 4.22 6.51
N GLN A 57 -12.52 4.10 6.42
CA GLN A 57 -11.69 4.73 5.40
C GLN A 57 -11.29 3.71 4.32
N LYS A 58 -11.25 4.15 3.06
CA LYS A 58 -10.73 3.32 1.96
C LYS A 58 -9.21 3.42 1.93
N VAL A 59 -8.53 2.29 1.82
CA VAL A 59 -7.06 2.19 1.77
C VAL A 59 -6.68 1.38 0.54
N LEU A 60 -5.69 1.85 -0.22
CA LEU A 60 -5.05 1.05 -1.26
C LEU A 60 -4.02 0.13 -0.61
N GLU A 61 -4.35 -1.14 -0.43
CA GLU A 61 -3.39 -2.15 0.01
C GLU A 61 -2.62 -2.69 -1.19
N VAL A 62 -1.29 -2.66 -1.11
CA VAL A 62 -0.39 -3.06 -2.19
C VAL A 62 0.52 -4.17 -1.69
N THR A 63 0.38 -5.36 -2.24
CA THR A 63 1.25 -6.51 -1.98
C THR A 63 2.45 -6.44 -2.91
N THR A 64 3.65 -6.45 -2.33
CA THR A 64 4.92 -6.38 -3.06
C THR A 64 5.67 -7.71 -3.02
N ASN A 65 6.58 -7.96 -3.97
CA ASN A 65 7.56 -9.04 -3.84
C ASN A 65 8.93 -8.47 -3.53
N HIS A 66 9.62 -7.99 -4.55
CA HIS A 66 10.95 -7.44 -4.48
C HIS A 66 10.95 -6.11 -5.22
N VAL A 67 10.93 -5.05 -4.44
CA VAL A 67 11.03 -3.68 -4.91
C VAL A 67 12.49 -3.28 -4.84
N GLN A 68 13.04 -2.70 -5.91
CA GLN A 68 14.38 -2.10 -5.88
C GLN A 68 14.21 -0.63 -5.53
N ASN A 69 13.75 0.16 -6.50
CA ASN A 69 13.53 1.59 -6.33
C ASN A 69 12.15 1.89 -5.72
N LEU A 70 12.09 1.97 -4.39
CA LEU A 70 10.86 2.24 -3.65
C LEU A 70 10.29 3.63 -3.93
N GLU A 71 11.13 4.64 -4.15
CA GLU A 71 10.68 6.00 -4.49
C GLU A 71 9.84 6.00 -5.77
N LYS A 72 10.36 5.41 -6.85
CA LYS A 72 9.68 5.33 -8.14
C LYS A 72 8.39 4.53 -8.04
N VAL A 73 8.41 3.42 -7.31
CA VAL A 73 7.20 2.62 -7.04
C VAL A 73 6.17 3.45 -6.28
N GLY A 74 6.59 4.20 -5.25
CA GLY A 74 5.74 5.09 -4.47
C GLY A 74 5.03 6.12 -5.35
N GLN A 75 5.76 6.82 -6.22
CA GLN A 75 5.19 7.81 -7.16
C GLN A 75 4.16 7.20 -8.12
N GLN A 76 4.44 5.98 -8.62
CA GLN A 76 3.48 5.26 -9.48
C GLN A 76 2.24 4.83 -8.71
N LEU A 77 2.40 4.41 -7.45
CA LEU A 77 1.29 4.04 -6.57
C LEU A 77 0.44 5.23 -6.17
N GLU A 78 1.02 6.42 -5.93
CA GLU A 78 0.26 7.66 -5.69
C GLU A 78 -0.68 7.97 -6.85
N THR A 79 -0.20 7.81 -8.09
CA THR A 79 -1.02 8.01 -9.29
C THR A 79 -2.19 7.02 -9.36
N LEU A 80 -1.98 5.77 -8.92
CA LEU A 80 -3.03 4.73 -8.88
C LEU A 80 -4.00 4.89 -7.70
N ALA A 81 -3.51 5.38 -6.56
CA ALA A 81 -4.28 5.48 -5.32
C ALA A 81 -5.28 6.64 -5.34
N GLY A 82 -4.97 7.72 -6.07
CA GLY A 82 -5.76 8.94 -6.07
C GLY A 82 -5.78 9.56 -4.68
N GLU A 83 -6.97 9.67 -4.07
CA GLU A 83 -7.13 10.22 -2.71
C GLU A 83 -7.02 9.16 -1.60
N ASN A 84 -6.93 7.88 -1.95
CA ASN A 84 -6.88 6.83 -0.94
C ASN A 84 -5.45 6.71 -0.39
N PRO A 85 -5.25 6.65 0.93
CA PRO A 85 -3.93 6.34 1.48
C PRO A 85 -3.49 4.94 1.06
N ILE A 86 -2.17 4.76 0.97
CA ILE A 86 -1.48 3.58 0.47
C ILE A 86 -0.90 2.83 1.66
N ARG A 87 -1.08 1.51 1.68
CA ARG A 87 -0.37 0.63 2.60
C ARG A 87 0.38 -0.45 1.83
N LEU A 88 1.67 -0.55 2.08
CA LEU A 88 2.51 -1.61 1.54
C LEU A 88 2.40 -2.87 2.41
N LYS A 89 2.28 -4.02 1.76
CA LYS A 89 2.35 -5.36 2.33
C LYS A 89 3.59 -6.07 1.81
N ASP A 90 4.60 -6.20 2.65
CA ASP A 90 5.92 -6.73 2.30
C ASP A 90 6.20 -8.07 2.99
N GLN A 91 7.38 -8.64 2.71
CA GLN A 91 7.81 -9.94 3.25
C GLN A 91 8.84 -9.72 4.37
N ARG A 92 8.50 -8.87 5.33
CA ARG A 92 9.38 -8.58 6.47
C ARG A 92 9.55 -9.80 7.39
N THR A 93 10.71 -9.87 8.03
CA THR A 93 10.99 -10.81 9.12
C THR A 93 11.10 -10.07 10.44
N PRO A 94 10.97 -10.77 11.59
CA PRO A 94 11.21 -10.16 12.90
C PRO A 94 12.60 -9.52 13.04
N GLU A 95 13.60 -10.01 12.30
CA GLU A 95 14.94 -9.44 12.25
C GLU A 95 14.96 -8.07 11.57
N LEU A 96 14.28 -7.94 10.42
CA LEU A 96 14.13 -6.68 9.70
C LEU A 96 13.32 -5.67 10.52
N GLU A 97 12.25 -6.10 11.19
CA GLU A 97 11.45 -5.24 12.07
C GLU A 97 12.29 -4.68 13.23
N ARG A 98 13.10 -5.53 13.88
CA ARG A 98 13.99 -5.08 14.97
C ARG A 98 15.07 -4.14 14.47
N LEU A 99 15.56 -4.32 13.24
CA LEU A 99 16.52 -3.40 12.64
C LEU A 99 15.85 -2.05 12.34
N MET A 100 14.68 -2.07 11.71
CA MET A 100 13.92 -0.87 11.39
C MET A 100 13.58 -0.06 12.65
N ALA A 101 13.13 -0.73 13.72
CA ALA A 101 12.87 -0.07 15.01
C ALA A 101 14.11 0.62 15.62
N LYS A 102 15.33 0.15 15.32
CA LYS A 102 16.57 0.85 15.71
C LYS A 102 16.88 2.02 14.79
N MET A 103 16.58 1.88 13.50
CA MET A 103 16.75 2.90 12.48
C MET A 103 15.78 4.08 12.66
N GLU A 104 14.64 3.88 13.32
CA GLU A 104 13.67 4.95 13.62
C GLU A 104 14.32 6.14 14.35
N PHE A 105 15.24 5.92 15.29
CA PHE A 105 15.88 7.00 16.04
C PHE A 105 16.68 7.96 15.13
N PRO A 106 17.70 7.51 14.37
CA PRO A 106 18.41 8.38 13.46
C PRO A 106 17.51 8.92 12.34
N LEU A 107 16.48 8.20 11.89
CA LEU A 107 15.50 8.72 10.94
C LEU A 107 14.75 9.94 11.49
N GLN A 108 14.20 9.84 12.70
CA GLN A 108 13.47 10.93 13.35
C GLN A 108 14.40 12.10 13.70
N GLU A 109 15.64 11.81 14.10
CA GLU A 109 16.66 12.84 14.30
C GLU A 109 16.97 13.58 13.00
N GLY A 110 17.19 12.84 11.91
CA GLY A 110 17.37 13.34 10.55
C GLY A 110 16.26 14.30 10.12
N ILE A 111 15.01 13.88 10.31
CA ILE A 111 13.83 14.68 9.98
C ILE A 111 13.76 15.96 10.81
N THR A 112 14.09 15.88 12.10
CA THR A 112 13.95 17.00 13.04
C THR A 112 15.09 18.02 12.92
N GLN A 113 16.33 17.54 12.82
CA GLN A 113 17.53 18.36 12.84
C GLN A 113 18.05 18.70 11.43
N GLY A 114 17.59 17.98 10.40
CA GLY A 114 18.05 18.15 9.02
C GLY A 114 19.42 17.54 8.71
N ASN A 115 19.98 16.73 9.62
CA ASN A 115 21.29 16.08 9.47
C ASN A 115 21.22 14.78 8.62
N PHE A 116 20.60 14.87 7.44
CA PHE A 116 20.28 13.70 6.59
C PHE A 116 21.51 12.89 6.13
N THR A 117 22.65 13.51 5.87
CA THR A 117 23.88 12.80 5.51
C THR A 117 24.39 11.94 6.67
N GLN A 118 24.35 12.47 7.90
CA GLN A 118 24.78 11.72 9.08
C GLN A 118 23.81 10.56 9.40
N MET A 119 22.52 10.79 9.18
CA MET A 119 21.48 9.77 9.25
C MET A 119 21.77 8.63 8.26
N GLU A 120 22.00 8.95 6.99
CA GLU A 120 22.34 7.96 5.95
C GLU A 120 23.55 7.10 6.34
N GLU A 121 24.65 7.72 6.78
CA GLU A 121 25.84 7.00 7.23
C GLU A 121 25.54 6.03 8.38
N THR A 122 24.73 6.50 9.36
CA THR A 122 24.37 5.72 10.54
C THR A 122 23.48 4.53 10.17
N LEU A 123 22.49 4.75 9.31
CA LEU A 123 21.61 3.71 8.79
C LEU A 123 22.40 2.67 8.00
N GLN A 124 23.32 3.10 7.13
CA GLN A 124 24.16 2.20 6.36
C GLN A 124 25.07 1.34 7.25
N GLN A 125 25.62 1.92 8.32
CA GLN A 125 26.40 1.16 9.31
C GLN A 125 25.55 0.12 10.04
N GLN A 126 24.35 0.48 10.49
CA GLN A 126 23.43 -0.45 11.15
C GLN A 126 23.02 -1.61 10.23
N ALA A 127 22.71 -1.32 8.97
CA ALA A 127 22.36 -2.31 7.96
C ALA A 127 23.52 -3.28 7.69
N THR A 128 24.74 -2.73 7.50
CA THR A 128 25.95 -3.52 7.26
C THR A 128 26.27 -4.46 8.42
N GLN A 129 26.16 -3.98 9.67
CA GLN A 129 26.36 -4.78 10.87
C GLN A 129 25.35 -5.95 10.98
N ALA A 130 24.11 -5.71 10.52
CA ALA A 130 23.05 -6.71 10.49
C ALA A 130 23.11 -7.64 9.25
N ARG A 131 24.04 -7.40 8.31
CA ARG A 131 24.10 -8.09 7.00
C ARG A 131 22.78 -7.97 6.24
N VAL A 132 22.24 -6.76 6.22
CA VAL A 132 21.02 -6.37 5.49
C VAL A 132 21.43 -5.34 4.46
N ASP A 133 20.94 -5.49 3.24
CA ASP A 133 21.12 -4.49 2.19
C ASP A 133 20.11 -3.36 2.43
N LEU A 134 20.62 -2.13 2.54
CA LEU A 134 19.80 -0.92 2.67
C LEU A 134 19.85 -0.14 1.36
N GLU A 135 18.68 0.12 0.78
CA GLU A 135 18.48 1.14 -0.24
C GLU A 135 17.68 2.29 0.39
N LEU A 136 18.32 3.45 0.47
CA LEU A 136 17.75 4.68 1.03
C LEU A 136 17.61 5.71 -0.08
N SER A 137 16.43 6.33 -0.17
CA SER A 137 16.19 7.47 -1.06
C SER A 137 15.31 8.50 -0.37
N MET A 138 15.36 9.75 -0.83
CA MET A 138 14.61 10.85 -0.24
C MET A 138 14.26 11.88 -1.31
N ASN A 139 13.05 12.43 -1.23
CA ASN A 139 12.60 13.55 -2.05
C ASN A 139 11.80 14.58 -1.24
N SER A 140 11.00 15.40 -1.92
CA SER A 140 10.12 16.39 -1.27
C SER A 140 9.02 15.74 -0.43
N GLU A 141 8.59 14.53 -0.77
CA GLU A 141 7.45 13.85 -0.15
C GLU A 141 7.84 13.08 1.11
N GLY A 142 9.01 12.44 1.11
CA GLY A 142 9.45 11.63 2.24
C GLY A 142 10.80 10.94 2.05
N ILE A 143 11.07 10.05 2.99
CA ILE A 143 12.22 9.14 3.02
C ILE A 143 11.70 7.74 2.73
N TYR A 144 12.34 7.04 1.79
CA TYR A 144 11.99 5.70 1.37
C TYR A 144 13.09 4.75 1.82
N VAL A 145 12.72 3.78 2.66
CA VAL A 145 13.62 2.80 3.25
C VAL A 145 13.26 1.43 2.70
N ASN A 146 14.25 0.77 2.10
CA ASN A 146 14.13 -0.59 1.61
C ASN A 146 15.23 -1.44 2.26
N LEU A 147 14.83 -2.36 3.13
CA LEU A 147 15.71 -3.33 3.77
C LEU A 147 15.51 -4.70 3.15
N THR A 148 16.58 -5.26 2.58
CA THR A 148 16.55 -6.57 1.92
C THR A 148 17.49 -7.55 2.62
N GLN A 149 16.97 -8.75 2.94
CA GLN A 149 17.74 -9.85 3.49
C GLN A 149 17.36 -11.16 2.81
N GLY A 150 18.15 -11.58 1.82
CA GLY A 150 17.86 -12.76 1.02
C GLY A 150 16.58 -12.57 0.20
N GLN A 151 15.52 -13.31 0.54
CA GLN A 151 14.19 -13.16 -0.09
C GLN A 151 13.25 -12.26 0.72
N ALA A 152 13.59 -11.95 1.97
CA ALA A 152 12.80 -11.07 2.82
C ALA A 152 13.06 -9.61 2.49
N GLN A 153 12.01 -8.79 2.58
CA GLN A 153 12.09 -7.37 2.32
C GLN A 153 11.14 -6.60 3.24
N LEU A 154 11.63 -5.51 3.84
CA LEU A 154 10.83 -4.54 4.59
C LEU A 154 10.89 -3.20 3.85
N LEU A 155 9.72 -2.65 3.55
CA LEU A 155 9.55 -1.39 2.84
C LEU A 155 8.87 -0.39 3.76
N GLU A 156 9.46 0.80 3.92
CA GLU A 156 8.87 1.85 4.74
C GLU A 156 9.01 3.20 4.06
N VAL A 157 7.92 3.98 4.11
CA VAL A 157 7.86 5.35 3.59
C VAL A 157 7.57 6.26 4.76
N ILE A 158 8.57 7.04 5.16
CA ILE A 158 8.43 8.05 6.20
C ILE A 158 8.11 9.37 5.52
N GLU A 159 6.84 9.75 5.56
CA GLU A 159 6.38 11.00 4.98
C GLU A 159 6.80 12.22 5.79
N ARG A 160 6.91 13.36 5.10
CA ARG A 160 6.97 14.64 5.80
C ARG A 160 5.65 14.93 6.52
N PRO A 161 5.68 15.65 7.65
CA PRO A 161 4.47 16.00 8.38
C PRO A 161 3.40 16.66 7.50
N GLY A 162 2.18 16.13 7.53
CA GLY A 162 1.00 16.70 6.86
C GLY A 162 0.59 16.06 5.53
N GLN A 163 1.29 15.03 5.03
CA GLN A 163 0.89 14.33 3.80
C GLN A 163 -0.20 13.27 4.02
N GLY A 164 0.07 12.27 4.87
CA GLY A 164 -0.86 11.19 5.19
C GLY A 164 -1.20 10.28 4.00
N LYS A 165 -0.36 10.21 2.96
CA LYS A 165 -0.61 9.37 1.77
C LYS A 165 -0.16 7.94 2.00
N PHE A 166 0.92 7.72 2.75
CA PHE A 166 1.41 6.40 3.12
C PHE A 166 1.09 6.08 4.57
N LEU A 167 0.46 4.93 4.78
CA LEU A 167 0.25 4.34 6.10
C LEU A 167 1.42 3.43 6.45
N PRO A 168 1.63 3.15 7.75
CA PRO A 168 2.61 2.15 8.18
C PRO A 168 2.41 0.84 7.42
N SER A 169 3.50 0.37 6.82
CA SER A 169 3.55 -0.88 6.07
C SER A 169 3.36 -2.08 7.01
N ARG A 170 2.90 -3.20 6.46
CA ARG A 170 2.60 -4.41 7.22
C ARG A 170 3.23 -5.64 6.55
N SER A 171 3.38 -6.71 7.33
CA SER A 171 3.60 -8.04 6.74
C SER A 171 2.42 -8.44 5.86
N GLN A 172 2.71 -9.20 4.81
CA GLN A 172 1.73 -9.97 4.04
C GLN A 172 0.95 -10.97 4.89
#